data_AF-A0A950NF33-F1
#
_entry.id   AF-A0A950NF33-F1
#
_cell.length_a   1.000
_cell.length_b   1.000
_cell.length_c   1.000
_cell.angle_alpha   90.00
_cell.angle_beta   90.00
_cell.angle_gamma   90.00
#
_symmetry.space_group_name_H-M   'P 1'
#
loop_
_entity.id
_entity.type
_entity.pdbx_description
1 polymer ?
#
loop_
_entity_poly.entity_id
_entity_poly.type
_entity_poly.pdbx_seq_one_letter_code
_entity_poly.pdbx_strand_id
1 'polypeptide(L)'
;MAEAAEQVADNPDTAYESSDWPIGWVGLALLGIFLFLVIAPLVLMASYPSAVSDVSRKLTIAPPGPRLQTDPAQDLARFRAEEDRRLDRYYWIDREKGIVHIPIGQAIEKALARGLEGFPKAPP
;
A
#
# COMPACT_ATOMS: atom_id res chain seq x y z
N MET A 1 33.37 59.04 36.01
CA MET A 1 32.18 58.30 35.53
C MET A 1 32.42 58.02 34.06
N ALA A 2 32.40 56.75 33.70
CA ALA A 2 32.94 56.24 32.44
C ALA A 2 31.89 56.31 31.33
N GLU A 3 32.23 56.90 30.19
CA GLU A 3 31.60 56.58 28.92
C GLU A 3 32.61 55.74 28.13
N ALA A 4 32.35 54.44 28.10
CA ALA A 4 33.05 53.54 27.20
C ALA A 4 32.61 53.88 25.78
N ALA A 5 33.56 54.29 24.94
CA ALA A 5 33.32 54.46 23.51
C ALA A 5 32.96 53.09 22.92
N GLU A 6 31.71 52.95 22.48
CA GLU A 6 31.27 51.79 21.72
C GLU A 6 31.98 51.84 20.36
N GLN A 7 33.07 51.08 20.23
CA GLN A 7 33.64 50.76 18.93
C GLN A 7 32.65 49.82 18.23
N VAL A 8 31.74 50.42 17.45
CA VAL A 8 30.98 49.72 16.42
C VAL A 8 32.03 49.18 15.43
N ALA A 9 32.36 47.90 15.55
CA ALA A 9 33.24 47.23 14.61
C ALA A 9 32.54 47.22 13.24
N ASP A 10 33.01 48.09 12.35
CA ASP A 10 32.58 48.13 10.95
C ASP A 10 32.99 46.82 10.28
N ASN A 11 32.03 45.91 10.13
CA ASN A 11 32.28 44.57 9.60
C ASN A 11 32.49 44.69 8.07
N PRO A 12 33.72 44.55 7.57
CA PRO A 12 34.06 44.84 6.17
C PRO A 12 33.36 43.91 5.16
N ASP A 13 32.82 42.79 5.65
CA ASP A 13 32.11 41.80 4.84
C ASP A 13 30.61 42.12 4.66
N THR A 14 30.13 43.27 5.16
CA THR A 14 28.73 43.71 5.00
C THR A 14 28.61 44.74 3.87
N ALA A 15 29.02 44.37 2.67
CA ALA A 15 28.76 45.19 1.48
C ALA A 15 27.27 45.09 1.09
N TYR A 16 26.55 46.21 1.15
CA TYR A 16 25.15 46.28 0.69
C TYR A 16 25.07 46.03 -0.82
N GLU A 17 24.22 45.10 -1.25
CA GLU A 17 23.90 44.87 -2.65
C GLU A 17 23.06 46.06 -3.16
N SER A 18 23.62 46.88 -4.05
CA SER A 18 23.01 48.12 -4.54
C SER A 18 22.10 47.94 -5.77
N SER A 19 21.93 46.70 -6.23
CA SER A 19 21.15 46.38 -7.42
C SER A 19 19.88 45.64 -7.04
N ASP A 20 18.79 46.40 -6.85
CA ASP A 20 17.45 45.83 -6.83
C ASP A 20 17.15 45.15 -8.17
N TRP A 21 16.34 44.09 -8.14
CA TRP A 21 15.97 43.39 -9.37
C TRP A 21 15.30 44.37 -10.36
N PRO A 22 15.74 44.39 -11.63
CA PRO A 22 15.16 45.29 -12.62
C PRO A 22 13.67 44.99 -12.81
N ILE A 23 12.81 45.99 -12.54
CA ILE A 23 11.35 45.83 -12.51
C ILE A 23 10.76 45.26 -13.82
N GLY A 24 11.44 45.50 -14.96
CA GLY A 24 11.04 44.97 -16.26
C GLY A 24 11.12 43.44 -16.34
N TRP A 25 12.14 42.84 -15.72
CA TRP A 25 12.30 41.38 -15.66
C TRP A 25 11.29 40.75 -14.70
N VAL A 26 10.97 41.44 -13.61
CA VAL A 26 9.89 41.04 -12.70
C VAL A 26 8.55 41.03 -13.44
N GLY A 27 8.26 42.08 -14.22
CA GLY A 27 7.06 42.15 -15.05
C GLY A 27 6.98 41.04 -16.11
N LEU A 28 8.10 40.74 -16.78
CA LEU A 28 8.18 39.65 -17.75
C LEU A 28 7.94 38.28 -17.09
N ALA A 29 8.53 38.04 -15.92
CA ALA A 29 8.36 36.80 -15.18
C ALA A 29 6.90 36.62 -14.74
N LEU A 30 6.26 37.68 -14.22
CA LEU A 30 4.84 37.66 -13.85
C LEU A 30 3.94 37.38 -15.06
N LEU A 31 4.23 38.01 -16.20
CA LEU A 31 3.50 37.76 -17.44
C LEU A 31 3.68 36.31 -17.90
N GLY A 32 4.90 35.77 -17.84
CA GLY A 32 5.19 34.38 -18.18
C GLY A 32 4.45 33.38 -17.30
N ILE A 33 4.42 33.62 -15.99
CA ILE A 33 3.67 32.80 -15.03
C ILE A 33 2.16 32.88 -15.34
N PHE A 34 1.63 34.08 -15.58
CA PHE A 34 0.22 34.25 -15.92
C PHE A 34 -0.14 33.50 -17.20
N LEU A 35 0.67 33.63 -18.26
CA LEU A 35 0.48 32.92 -19.51
C LEU A 35 0.57 31.41 -19.31
N PHE A 36 1.50 30.92 -18.50
CA PHE A 36 1.61 29.50 -18.17
C PHE A 36 0.36 28.99 -17.45
N LEU A 37 -0.14 29.72 -16.44
CA LEU A 37 -1.35 29.35 -15.70
C LEU A 37 -2.62 29.34 -16.56
N VAL A 38 -2.66 30.08 -17.67
CA VAL A 38 -3.77 30.07 -18.62
C VAL A 38 -3.58 29.00 -19.70
N ILE A 39 -2.39 28.90 -20.30
CA ILE A 39 -2.13 28.02 -21.44
C ILE A 39 -2.02 26.55 -21.00
N ALA A 40 -1.34 26.26 -19.89
CA ALA A 40 -1.15 24.90 -19.41
C ALA A 40 -2.46 24.14 -19.19
N PRO A 41 -3.48 24.67 -18.47
CA PRO A 41 -4.75 23.96 -18.33
C PRO A 41 -5.52 23.85 -19.65
N LEU A 42 -5.43 24.81 -20.57
CA LEU A 42 -6.06 24.71 -21.89
C LEU A 42 -5.43 23.59 -22.73
N VAL A 43 -4.10 23.47 -22.73
CA VAL A 43 -3.37 22.39 -23.40
C VAL A 43 -3.71 21.05 -22.76
N LEU A 44 -3.77 20.98 -21.42
CA LEU A 44 -4.13 19.76 -20.70
C LEU A 44 -5.57 19.32 -21.05
N MET A 45 -6.51 20.27 -21.12
CA MET A 45 -7.91 19.98 -21.45
C MET A 45 -8.08 19.53 -22.90
N ALA A 46 -7.29 20.09 -23.83
CA ALA A 46 -7.31 19.70 -25.24
C ALA A 46 -6.62 18.34 -25.50
N SER A 47 -5.53 18.05 -24.80
CA SER A 47 -4.76 16.80 -24.97
C SER A 47 -5.34 15.63 -24.19
N TYR A 48 -6.07 15.88 -23.10
CA TYR A 48 -6.70 14.85 -22.27
C TYR A 48 -8.21 15.10 -22.07
N PRO A 49 -9.03 15.04 -23.14
CA PRO A 49 -10.48 15.30 -23.05
C PRO A 49 -11.21 14.35 -22.10
N SER A 50 -10.66 13.14 -21.87
CA SER A 50 -11.23 12.13 -20.98
C SER A 50 -10.68 12.16 -19.55
N ALA A 51 -9.72 13.05 -19.22
CA ALA A 51 -9.23 13.18 -17.85
C ALA A 51 -10.23 13.90 -16.92
N VAL A 52 -11.13 14.70 -17.52
CA VAL A 52 -12.17 15.45 -16.81
C VAL A 52 -13.50 14.70 -16.73
N SER A 53 -13.65 13.60 -17.48
CA SER A 53 -14.80 12.73 -17.31
C SER A 53 -14.68 12.02 -15.96
N ASP A 54 -15.41 12.56 -14.98
CA ASP A 54 -15.77 11.83 -13.77
C ASP A 54 -16.40 10.52 -14.23
N VAL A 55 -15.61 9.45 -14.18
CA VAL A 55 -16.08 8.09 -14.43
C VAL A 55 -17.05 7.84 -13.30
N SER A 56 -18.33 8.15 -13.53
CA SER A 56 -19.40 7.88 -12.60
C SER A 56 -19.31 6.40 -12.26
N ARG A 57 -18.70 6.06 -11.12
CA ARG A 57 -18.71 4.71 -10.56
C ARG A 57 -20.08 4.41 -9.97
N LYS A 58 -21.13 4.92 -10.61
CA LYS A 58 -22.47 4.44 -10.41
C LYS A 58 -22.45 3.05 -11.02
N LEU A 59 -22.36 2.04 -10.15
CA LEU A 59 -22.51 0.64 -10.53
C LEU A 59 -23.78 0.54 -11.38
N THR A 60 -23.63 0.41 -12.71
CA THR A 60 -24.76 0.25 -13.65
C THR A 60 -25.55 -1.02 -13.34
N ILE A 61 -24.95 -1.94 -12.58
CA ILE A 61 -25.52 -3.20 -12.14
C ILE A 61 -25.49 -3.19 -10.61
N ALA A 62 -26.65 -3.17 -9.97
CA ALA A 62 -26.75 -3.49 -8.56
C ALA A 62 -26.37 -4.98 -8.39
N PRO A 63 -25.47 -5.34 -7.46
CA PRO A 63 -25.20 -6.73 -7.19
C PRO A 63 -26.51 -7.43 -6.81
N PRO A 64 -26.69 -8.72 -7.17
CA PRO A 64 -27.84 -9.46 -6.71
C PRO A 64 -27.91 -9.39 -5.19
N GLY A 65 -29.13 -9.32 -4.65
CA GLY A 65 -29.32 -9.30 -3.20
C GLY A 65 -28.63 -10.48 -2.50
N PRO A 66 -28.30 -10.34 -1.21
CA PRO A 66 -27.66 -11.42 -0.46
C PRO A 66 -28.53 -12.68 -0.54
N ARG A 67 -27.94 -13.79 -1.00
CA ARG A 67 -28.62 -15.07 -1.08
C ARG A 67 -28.63 -15.70 0.32
N LEU A 68 -29.82 -16.00 0.84
CA LEU A 68 -29.95 -16.69 2.12
C LEU A 68 -29.58 -18.17 1.95
N GLN A 69 -28.76 -18.67 2.85
CA GLN A 69 -28.49 -20.10 2.96
C GLN A 69 -29.74 -20.81 3.49
N THR A 70 -30.27 -21.75 2.70
CA THR A 70 -31.57 -22.38 2.98
C THR A 70 -31.53 -23.35 4.15
N ASP A 71 -30.43 -24.07 4.34
CA ASP A 71 -30.23 -25.00 5.46
C ASP A 71 -28.77 -24.94 5.96
N PRO A 72 -28.45 -23.97 6.84
CA PRO A 72 -27.10 -23.81 7.35
C PRO A 72 -26.63 -25.00 8.21
N ALA A 73 -27.55 -25.74 8.83
CA ALA A 73 -27.20 -26.87 9.69
C ALA A 73 -26.74 -28.08 8.85
N GLN A 74 -27.47 -28.41 7.79
CA GLN A 74 -27.08 -29.49 6.88
C GLN A 74 -25.78 -29.18 6.15
N ASP A 75 -25.61 -27.94 5.68
CA ASP A 75 -24.40 -27.52 4.99
C ASP A 75 -23.17 -27.60 5.91
N LEU A 76 -23.30 -27.17 7.18
CA LEU A 76 -22.23 -27.30 8.16
C LEU A 76 -21.90 -28.77 8.46
N ALA A 77 -22.91 -29.63 8.57
CA ALA A 77 -22.69 -31.06 8.79
C ALA A 77 -21.95 -31.70 7.60
N ARG A 78 -22.31 -31.32 6.36
CA ARG A 78 -21.61 -31.78 5.15
C ARG A 78 -20.17 -31.27 5.11
N PHE A 79 -19.97 -30.00 5.44
CA PHE A 79 -18.65 -29.39 5.48
C PHE A 79 -17.73 -30.11 6.47
N ARG A 80 -18.18 -30.32 7.71
CA ARG A 80 -17.42 -31.08 8.73
C ARG A 80 -17.11 -32.50 8.28
N ALA A 81 -18.10 -33.21 7.74
CA ALA A 81 -17.88 -34.57 7.26
C ALA A 81 -16.84 -34.63 6.12
N GLU A 82 -16.77 -33.61 5.27
CA GLU A 82 -15.76 -33.49 4.22
C GLU A 82 -14.36 -33.20 4.80
N GLU A 83 -14.27 -32.33 5.81
CA GLU A 83 -13.03 -32.03 6.53
C GLU A 83 -12.48 -33.25 7.26
N ASP A 84 -13.30 -33.91 8.09
CA ASP A 84 -12.91 -35.12 8.83
C ASP A 84 -12.41 -36.20 7.86
N ARG A 85 -13.10 -36.37 6.74
CA ARG A 85 -12.72 -37.30 5.68
C ARG A 85 -11.36 -37.01 5.05
N ARG A 86 -10.93 -35.76 5.00
CA ARG A 86 -9.62 -35.35 4.48
C ARG A 86 -8.55 -35.51 5.54
N LEU A 87 -8.87 -35.27 6.81
CA LEU A 87 -7.93 -35.36 7.92
C LEU A 87 -7.64 -36.79 8.34
N ASP A 88 -8.62 -37.69 8.24
CA ASP A 88 -8.54 -39.02 8.86
C ASP A 88 -8.23 -40.16 7.88
N ARG A 89 -8.03 -39.85 6.58
CA ARG A 89 -7.88 -40.88 5.55
C ARG A 89 -6.65 -40.70 4.71
N TYR A 90 -6.04 -41.81 4.34
CA TYR A 90 -4.97 -41.83 3.35
C TYR A 90 -5.49 -41.54 1.96
N TYR A 91 -4.80 -40.67 1.23
CA TYR A 91 -5.03 -40.46 -0.20
C TYR A 91 -3.78 -39.92 -0.89
N TRP A 92 -3.73 -40.03 -2.20
CA TRP A 92 -2.61 -39.51 -2.99
C TRP A 92 -2.79 -38.01 -3.26
N ILE A 93 -1.77 -37.22 -2.96
CA ILE A 93 -1.72 -35.80 -3.34
C ILE A 93 -1.15 -35.67 -4.76
N ASP A 94 -0.01 -36.34 -5.00
CA ASP A 94 0.64 -36.40 -6.32
C ASP A 94 1.21 -37.81 -6.50
N ARG A 95 0.54 -38.62 -7.33
CA ARG A 95 0.94 -40.01 -7.56
C ARG A 95 2.26 -40.12 -8.32
N GLU A 96 2.52 -39.20 -9.23
CA GLU A 96 3.71 -39.22 -10.08
C GLU A 96 4.97 -38.92 -9.26
N LYS A 97 4.85 -38.00 -8.30
CA LYS A 97 5.95 -37.65 -7.38
C LYS A 97 6.00 -38.51 -6.12
N GLY A 98 5.10 -39.48 -5.97
CA GLY A 98 5.06 -40.33 -4.78
C GLY A 98 4.60 -39.62 -3.49
N ILE A 99 3.87 -38.52 -3.60
CA ILE A 99 3.43 -37.72 -2.44
C ILE A 99 2.04 -38.18 -1.97
N VAL A 100 1.97 -38.65 -0.73
CA VAL A 100 0.77 -39.16 -0.09
C VAL A 100 0.37 -38.31 1.11
N HIS A 101 -0.93 -38.12 1.30
CA HIS A 101 -1.48 -37.61 2.54
C HIS A 101 -1.54 -38.74 3.58
N ILE A 102 -1.03 -38.47 4.78
CA ILE A 102 -1.16 -39.34 5.95
C ILE A 102 -2.19 -38.74 6.91
N PRO A 103 -3.07 -39.54 7.54
CA PRO A 103 -4.02 -39.06 8.53
C PRO A 103 -3.34 -38.23 9.61
N ILE A 104 -3.95 -37.12 10.00
CA ILE A 104 -3.33 -36.12 10.87
C ILE A 104 -2.92 -36.72 12.22
N GLY A 105 -3.72 -37.61 12.81
CA GLY A 105 -3.37 -38.31 14.05
C GLY A 105 -2.07 -39.10 13.93
N GLN A 106 -1.89 -39.82 12.82
CA GLN A 106 -0.67 -40.58 12.54
C GLN A 106 0.52 -39.67 12.22
N ALA A 107 0.29 -38.51 11.58
CA ALA A 107 1.32 -37.51 11.36
C ALA A 107 1.85 -36.96 12.69
N ILE A 108 0.95 -36.63 13.62
CA ILE A 108 1.29 -36.13 14.95
C ILE A 108 2.10 -37.18 15.72
N GLU A 109 1.65 -38.43 15.77
CA GLU A 109 2.38 -39.52 16.46
C GLU A 109 3.80 -39.68 15.92
N LYS A 110 3.97 -39.69 14.59
CA LYS A 110 5.28 -39.82 13.94
C LYS A 110 6.17 -38.61 14.19
N ALA A 111 5.59 -37.41 14.16
CA ALA A 111 6.31 -36.17 14.43
C ALA A 111 6.80 -36.10 15.88
N LEU A 112 5.95 -36.49 16.84
CA LEU A 112 6.32 -36.55 18.26
C LEU A 112 7.40 -37.61 18.53
N ALA A 113 7.29 -38.79 17.91
CA ALA A 113 8.27 -39.87 18.08
C ALA A 113 9.66 -39.51 17.54
N ARG A 114 9.72 -38.83 16.38
CA ARG A 114 11.00 -38.41 15.77
C ARG A 114 11.54 -37.10 16.35
N GLY A 115 10.66 -36.27 16.92
CA GLY A 115 10.95 -34.87 17.19
C GLY A 115 10.94 -34.03 15.90
N LEU A 116 10.67 -32.74 16.06
CA LEU A 116 10.68 -31.77 14.96
C LEU A 116 12.07 -31.12 14.87
N GLU A 117 12.69 -31.19 13.70
CA GLU A 117 13.98 -30.57 13.44
C GLU A 117 13.86 -29.03 13.56
N GLY A 118 14.76 -28.40 14.32
CA GLY A 118 14.72 -26.95 14.58
C GLY A 118 13.73 -26.51 15.67
N PHE A 119 12.96 -27.41 16.28
CA PHE A 119 12.07 -27.08 17.40
C PHE A 119 12.88 -27.03 18.71
N PRO A 120 12.72 -25.98 19.55
CA PRO A 120 13.46 -25.88 20.82
C PRO A 120 13.09 -27.04 21.74
N LYS A 121 14.10 -27.76 22.23
CA LYS A 121 13.91 -28.79 23.26
C LYS A 121 13.62 -28.08 24.58
N ALA A 122 12.57 -28.52 25.28
CA ALA A 122 12.31 -28.03 26.62
C ALA A 122 13.55 -28.28 27.51
N PRO A 123 14.00 -27.31 28.31
CA PRO A 123 15.04 -27.55 29.31
C PRO A 123 14.57 -28.62 30.31
N PRO A 124 15.51 -29.38 30.90
CA PRO A 124 15.19 -30.47 31.84
C PRO A 124 14.48 -29.97 33.10
#